data_AF-A0AB37HD20-F1
#
_entry.id   AF-A0AB37HD20-F1
#
_cell.length_a   1.000
_cell.length_b   1.000
_cell.length_c   1.000
_cell.angle_alpha   90.00
_cell.angle_beta   90.00
_cell.angle_gamma   90.00
#
_symmetry.space_group_name_H-M   'P 1'
#
loop_
_entity.id
_entity.type
_entity.pdbx_description
1 polymer ?
#
loop_
_entity_poly.entity_id
_entity_poly.type
_entity_poly.pdbx_seq_one_letter_code
_entity_poly.pdbx_strand_id
1 'polypeptide(L)'
;MDILTIYLKENGYPKIIFDKGNGFSYDDRFYTEVKPPEGIYLPCEFIDGQWIGASKEEFEVEAKEIQKSFEVDLKKQESENKTDYFMSNILLKQAELEEEIKRTNEVNASLLLMLANKEGVYDV
;
A
#
# COMPACT_ATOMS: atom_id res chain seq x y z
N MET A 1 12.50 17.64 48.31
CA MET A 1 11.58 18.16 47.29
C MET A 1 11.03 16.93 46.64
N ASP A 2 9.78 16.61 46.95
CA ASP A 2 9.21 15.32 46.64
C ASP A 2 8.52 15.38 45.28
N ILE A 3 8.51 14.25 44.58
CA ILE A 3 7.96 14.13 43.22
C ILE A 3 6.82 13.12 43.20
N LEU A 4 5.79 13.41 42.42
CA LEU A 4 4.68 12.50 42.16
C LEU A 4 4.43 12.45 40.65
N THR A 5 4.21 11.25 40.12
CA THR A 5 3.78 11.04 38.73
C THR A 5 2.28 10.83 38.72
N ILE A 6 1.59 11.63 37.94
CA ILE A 6 0.16 11.52 37.67
C ILE A 6 -0.06 11.24 36.18
N TYR A 7 -1.21 10.71 35.82
CA TYR A 7 -1.55 10.31 34.47
C TYR A 7 -2.80 11.06 34.01
N LEU A 8 -2.79 11.57 32.78
CA LEU A 8 -3.97 12.22 32.19
C LEU A 8 -5.03 11.15 31.92
N LYS A 9 -6.25 11.34 32.45
CA LYS A 9 -7.37 10.42 32.25
C LYS A 9 -7.81 10.30 30.78
N GLU A 10 -7.57 11.31 29.96
CA GLU A 10 -7.97 11.31 28.54
C GLU A 10 -7.09 10.40 27.66
N ASN A 11 -5.82 10.21 28.03
CA ASN A 11 -4.87 9.56 27.11
C ASN A 11 -3.76 8.76 27.78
N GLY A 12 -3.71 8.69 29.11
CA GLY A 12 -2.74 7.91 29.88
C GLY A 12 -1.34 8.49 29.91
N TYR A 13 -1.10 9.67 29.33
CA TYR A 13 0.25 10.26 29.34
C TYR A 13 0.66 10.68 30.75
N PRO A 14 1.91 10.38 31.16
CA PRO A 14 2.42 10.75 32.47
C PRO A 14 2.76 12.24 32.53
N LYS A 15 2.58 12.81 33.72
CA LYS A 15 2.98 14.16 34.09
C LYS A 15 3.62 14.12 35.48
N ILE A 16 4.76 14.77 35.62
CA ILE A 16 5.45 14.88 36.90
C ILE A 16 5.01 16.18 37.58
N ILE A 17 4.71 16.10 38.87
CA ILE A 17 4.43 17.25 39.73
C ILE A 17 5.39 17.26 40.92
N PHE A 18 5.70 18.45 41.42
CA PHE A 18 6.62 18.68 42.52
C PHE A 18 5.87 19.24 43.71
N ASP A 19 6.21 18.78 44.91
CA ASP A 19 5.71 19.39 46.13
C ASP A 19 6.34 20.77 46.34
N LYS A 20 5.49 21.79 46.53
CA LYS A 20 5.87 23.18 46.77
C LYS A 20 5.76 23.59 48.25
N GLY A 21 5.63 22.62 49.16
CA GLY A 21 5.58 22.84 50.61
C GLY A 21 4.17 22.80 51.22
N ASN A 22 3.14 22.56 50.41
CA ASN A 22 1.74 22.41 50.83
C ASN A 22 1.16 21.04 50.39
N GLY A 23 2.01 20.11 49.98
CA GLY A 23 1.61 18.83 49.40
C GLY A 23 1.40 18.90 47.89
N PHE A 24 1.16 17.73 47.28
CA PHE A 24 0.85 17.62 45.86
C PHE A 24 -0.56 18.16 45.57
N SER A 25 -0.69 18.96 44.51
CA SER A 25 -1.98 19.50 44.07
C SER A 25 -2.15 19.31 42.57
N TYR A 26 -3.25 18.66 42.18
CA TYR A 26 -3.67 18.46 40.80
C TYR A 26 -5.19 18.31 40.74
N ASP A 27 -5.77 18.50 39.55
CA ASP A 27 -7.22 18.37 39.33
C ASP A 27 -7.59 16.90 39.10
N ASP A 28 -8.23 16.28 40.09
CA ASP A 28 -8.64 14.87 40.06
C ASP A 28 -9.65 14.56 38.94
N ARG A 29 -10.30 15.56 38.35
CA ARG A 29 -11.19 15.38 37.18
C ARG A 29 -10.41 15.00 35.93
N PHE A 30 -9.16 15.48 35.80
CA PHE A 30 -8.33 15.27 34.60
C PHE A 30 -7.17 14.31 34.84
N TYR A 31 -6.77 14.10 36.10
CA TYR A 31 -5.59 13.32 36.43
C TYR A 31 -5.90 12.20 37.42
N THR A 32 -5.11 11.13 37.36
CA THR A 32 -5.16 10.01 38.28
C THR A 32 -3.74 9.56 38.64
N GLU A 33 -3.54 9.03 39.84
CA GLU A 33 -2.28 8.39 40.24
C GLU A 33 -2.18 6.94 39.74
N VAL A 34 -3.29 6.39 39.23
CA VAL A 34 -3.35 5.02 38.72
C VAL A 34 -2.63 4.93 37.39
N LYS A 35 -1.49 4.24 37.35
CA LYS A 35 -0.73 3.99 36.11
C LYS A 35 -1.54 3.14 35.12
N PRO A 36 -1.51 3.45 33.81
CA PRO A 36 -2.01 2.55 32.78
C PRO A 36 -1.37 1.15 32.90
N PRO A 37 -2.17 0.07 32.86
CA PRO A 37 -1.64 -1.29 32.99
C PRO A 37 -0.69 -1.63 31.84
N GLU A 38 0.30 -2.47 32.12
CA GLU A 38 1.21 -2.96 31.10
C GLU A 38 0.43 -3.82 30.09
N GLY A 39 0.49 -3.45 28.81
CA GLY A 39 -0.22 -4.15 27.75
C GLY A 39 -1.34 -3.35 27.07
N ILE A 40 -1.69 -2.16 27.58
CA ILE A 40 -2.53 -1.20 26.84
C ILE A 40 -1.63 -0.21 26.11
N TYR A 41 -1.89 0.01 24.82
CA TYR A 41 -1.20 1.06 24.08
C TYR A 41 -1.82 2.43 24.36
N LEU A 42 -0.96 3.45 24.47
CA LEU A 42 -1.39 4.84 24.54
C LEU A 42 -1.73 5.35 23.11
N PRO A 43 -2.71 6.25 22.96
CA PRO A 43 -3.55 6.85 24.00
C PRO A 43 -4.62 5.88 24.54
N CYS A 44 -4.88 5.94 25.85
CA CYS A 44 -5.95 5.19 26.53
C CYS A 44 -6.72 6.07 27.52
N GLU A 45 -8.01 5.81 27.71
CA GLU A 45 -8.90 6.60 28.56
C GLU A 45 -9.12 5.96 29.93
N PHE A 46 -9.27 6.76 30.98
CA PHE A 46 -9.54 6.30 32.34
C PHE A 46 -11.02 6.54 32.68
N ILE A 47 -11.81 5.48 32.65
CA ILE A 47 -13.27 5.49 32.86
C ILE A 47 -13.60 4.58 34.03
N ASP A 48 -14.40 5.07 34.98
CA ASP A 48 -14.89 4.31 36.15
C ASP A 48 -13.80 3.57 36.95
N GLY A 49 -12.60 4.15 37.03
CA GLY A 49 -11.48 3.57 37.77
C GLY A 49 -10.63 2.57 36.98
N GLN A 50 -10.90 2.39 35.69
CA GLN A 50 -10.18 1.47 34.81
C GLN A 50 -9.66 2.16 33.55
N TRP A 51 -8.53 1.68 33.04
CA TRP A 51 -7.98 2.14 31.77
C TRP A 51 -8.59 1.33 30.62
N ILE A 52 -9.15 2.04 29.64
CA ILE A 52 -9.79 1.50 28.44
C ILE A 52 -8.97 1.97 27.23
N GLY A 53 -8.49 1.02 26.42
CA GLY A 53 -7.71 1.30 25.23
C GLY A 53 -7.42 0.02 24.45
N ALA A 54 -6.79 0.15 23.29
CA ALA A 54 -6.40 -1.00 22.49
C ALA A 54 -5.36 -1.82 23.26
N SER A 55 -5.65 -3.11 23.46
CA SER A 55 -4.64 -4.01 23.99
C SER A 55 -3.55 -4.22 22.94
N LYS A 56 -2.35 -4.54 23.43
CA LYS A 56 -1.21 -4.85 22.58
C LYS A 56 -1.51 -6.02 21.64
N GLU A 57 -2.22 -7.02 22.14
CA GLU A 57 -2.59 -8.21 21.37
C GLU A 57 -3.55 -7.88 20.24
N GLU A 58 -4.59 -7.09 20.51
CA GLU A 58 -5.55 -6.64 19.48
C GLU A 58 -4.87 -5.81 18.40
N PHE A 59 -4.01 -4.86 18.79
CA PHE A 59 -3.28 -4.02 17.85
C PHE A 59 -2.31 -4.84 16.98
N GLU A 60 -1.57 -5.79 17.58
CA GLU A 60 -0.65 -6.64 16.84
C GLU A 60 -1.36 -7.57 15.84
N VAL A 61 -2.59 -8.00 16.14
CA VAL A 61 -3.42 -8.77 15.21
C VAL A 61 -3.85 -7.89 14.04
N GLU A 62 -4.41 -6.71 14.32
CA GLU A 62 -4.87 -5.78 13.29
C GLU A 62 -3.71 -5.33 12.38
N ALA A 63 -2.55 -5.01 12.97
CA ALA A 63 -1.36 -4.62 12.21
C ALA A 63 -0.87 -5.73 11.27
N LYS A 64 -0.95 -7.00 11.69
CA LYS A 64 -0.59 -8.15 10.83
C LYS A 64 -1.57 -8.33 9.68
N GLU A 65 -2.86 -8.12 9.91
CA GLU A 65 -3.87 -8.20 8.85
C GLU A 65 -3.68 -7.10 7.81
N ILE A 66 -3.43 -5.86 8.25
CA ILE A 66 -3.10 -4.72 7.38
C ILE A 66 -1.83 -4.98 6.58
N GLN A 67 -0.76 -5.47 7.23
CA GLN A 67 0.49 -5.77 6.53
C GLN A 67 0.28 -6.82 5.43
N LYS A 68 -0.51 -7.85 5.72
CA LYS A 68 -0.84 -8.90 4.75
C LYS A 68 -1.65 -8.37 3.56
N SER A 69 -2.57 -7.43 3.76
CA SER A 69 -3.31 -6.84 2.64
C SER A 69 -2.40 -6.00 1.74
N PHE A 70 -1.51 -5.18 2.32
CA PHE A 70 -0.54 -4.40 1.55
C PHE A 70 0.41 -5.28 0.71
N GLU A 71 0.90 -6.39 1.27
CA GLU A 71 1.74 -7.34 0.53
C GLU A 71 1.02 -8.00 -0.65
N VAL A 72 -0.28 -8.28 -0.50
CA VAL A 72 -1.11 -8.84 -1.58
C VAL A 72 -1.30 -7.81 -2.69
N ASP A 73 -1.59 -6.56 -2.35
CA ASP A 73 -1.81 -5.49 -3.32
C ASP A 73 -0.54 -5.15 -4.12
N LEU A 74 0.63 -5.11 -3.46
CA LEU A 74 1.93 -4.92 -4.10
C LEU A 74 2.25 -6.04 -5.09
N LYS A 75 2.05 -7.30 -4.69
CA LYS A 75 2.26 -8.45 -5.59
C LYS A 75 1.31 -8.42 -6.78
N LYS A 76 0.07 -7.97 -6.57
CA LYS A 76 -0.92 -7.83 -7.64
C LYS A 76 -0.50 -6.76 -8.63
N GLN A 77 -0.11 -5.56 -8.18
CA GLN A 77 0.41 -4.51 -9.06
C GLN A 77 1.66 -4.94 -9.84
N GLU A 78 2.60 -5.63 -9.19
CA GLU A 78 3.78 -6.15 -9.90
C GLU A 78 3.40 -7.16 -11.00
N SER A 79 2.38 -7.99 -10.76
CA SER A 79 1.88 -8.96 -11.75
C SER A 79 1.13 -8.29 -12.91
N GLU A 80 0.35 -7.25 -12.63
CA GLU A 80 -0.36 -6.43 -13.64
C GLU A 80 0.65 -5.69 -14.52
N ASN A 81 1.64 -5.02 -13.93
CA ASN A 81 2.71 -4.32 -14.67
C ASN A 81 3.50 -5.25 -15.59
N LYS A 82 3.80 -6.49 -15.15
CA LYS A 82 4.46 -7.49 -15.99
C LYS A 82 3.58 -7.93 -17.17
N THR A 83 2.28 -8.06 -16.92
CA THR A 83 1.30 -8.42 -17.96
C THR A 83 1.19 -7.32 -19.00
N ASP A 84 1.13 -6.05 -18.58
CA ASP A 84 1.06 -4.90 -19.49
C ASP A 84 2.32 -4.76 -20.35
N TYR A 85 3.50 -4.93 -19.77
CA TYR A 85 4.76 -4.95 -20.52
C TYR A 85 4.78 -6.09 -21.55
N PHE A 86 4.36 -7.29 -21.14
CA PHE A 86 4.27 -8.43 -22.03
C PHE A 86 3.29 -8.18 -23.19
N MET A 87 2.09 -7.68 -22.88
CA MET A 87 1.06 -7.36 -23.87
C MET A 87 1.53 -6.30 -24.86
N SER A 88 2.21 -5.25 -24.38
CA SER A 88 2.79 -4.20 -25.22
C SER A 88 3.81 -4.77 -26.21
N ASN A 89 4.71 -5.66 -25.75
CA ASN A 89 5.68 -6.31 -26.62
C ASN A 89 5.02 -7.23 -27.66
N ILE A 90 3.94 -7.92 -27.30
CA ILE A 90 3.18 -8.75 -28.25
C ILE A 90 2.50 -7.88 -29.31
N LEU A 91 1.84 -6.79 -28.91
CA LEU A 91 1.17 -5.86 -29.82
C LEU A 91 2.17 -5.23 -30.81
N LEU A 92 3.35 -4.82 -30.35
CA LEU A 92 4.40 -4.29 -31.21
C LEU A 92 4.83 -5.32 -32.26
N LYS A 93 5.10 -6.56 -31.83
CA LYS A 93 5.48 -7.65 -32.75
C LYS A 93 4.37 -7.99 -33.74
N GLN A 94 3.10 -7.91 -33.33
CA GLN A 94 1.98 -8.11 -34.24
C GLN A 94 1.94 -7.03 -35.32
N ALA A 95 2.11 -5.76 -34.93
CA ALA A 95 2.16 -4.65 -35.89
C ALA A 95 3.32 -4.79 -36.89
N GLU A 96 4.51 -5.19 -36.42
CA GLU A 96 5.68 -5.45 -37.28
C GLU A 96 5.40 -6.57 -38.28
N LEU A 97 4.81 -7.69 -37.83
CA LEU A 97 4.46 -8.81 -38.69
C LEU A 97 3.39 -8.45 -39.73
N GLU A 98 2.39 -7.66 -39.34
CA GLU A 98 1.37 -7.16 -40.27
C GLU A 98 1.96 -6.27 -41.36
N GLU A 99 2.94 -5.43 -41.01
CA GLU A 99 3.66 -4.61 -41.98
C GLU A 99 4.50 -5.46 -42.94
N GLU A 100 5.21 -6.47 -42.44
CA GLU A 100 5.97 -7.40 -43.28
C GLU A 100 5.06 -8.16 -44.26
N ILE A 101 3.94 -8.69 -43.80
CA ILE A 101 2.95 -9.36 -44.66
C ILE A 101 2.45 -8.42 -45.76
N LYS A 102 2.16 -7.17 -45.41
CA LYS A 102 1.73 -6.16 -46.40
C LYS A 102 2.80 -5.94 -47.47
N ARG A 103 4.06 -5.75 -47.08
CA ARG A 103 5.18 -5.57 -48.02
C ARG A 103 5.37 -6.80 -48.91
N THR A 104 5.30 -8.01 -48.34
CA THR A 104 5.39 -9.25 -49.11
C THR A 104 4.25 -9.36 -50.13
N ASN A 105 3.03 -8.99 -49.76
CA ASN A 105 1.89 -8.98 -50.67
C ASN A 105 2.06 -7.97 -51.82
N GLU A 106 2.58 -6.78 -51.53
CA GLU A 106 2.91 -5.77 -52.55
C GLU A 106 3.97 -6.28 -53.54
N VAL A 107 5.04 -6.91 -53.03
CA VAL A 107 6.08 -7.53 -53.87
C VAL A 107 5.48 -8.64 -54.73
N ASN A 108 4.68 -9.54 -54.14
CA ASN A 108 4.04 -10.63 -54.88
C ASN A 108 3.13 -10.11 -56.00
N ALA A 109 2.32 -9.08 -55.74
CA ALA A 109 1.49 -8.45 -56.76
C ALA A 109 2.32 -7.86 -57.91
N SER A 110 3.43 -7.19 -57.60
CA SER A 110 4.33 -6.63 -58.61
C SER A 110 4.95 -7.71 -59.50
N LEU A 111 5.37 -8.84 -58.90
CA LEU A 111 5.94 -9.98 -59.61
C LEU A 111 4.91 -10.64 -60.54
N LEU A 112 3.67 -10.81 -60.06
CA LEU A 112 2.58 -11.34 -60.88
C LEU A 112 2.31 -10.48 -62.12
N LEU A 113 2.32 -9.15 -61.97
CA LEU A 113 2.18 -8.23 -63.11
C LEU A 113 3.34 -8.36 -64.11
N MET A 114 4.58 -8.50 -63.62
CA MET A 114 5.74 -8.70 -64.50
C MET A 114 5.69 -10.01 -65.27
N LEU A 115 5.21 -11.09 -64.64
CA LEU A 115 5.03 -12.39 -65.29
C LEU A 115 3.93 -12.34 -66.35
N ALA A 116 2.76 -11.77 -66.03
CA ALA A 116 1.67 -11.61 -66.99
C ALA A 116 2.09 -10.79 -68.23
N ASN A 117 2.85 -9.72 -68.02
CA ASN A 117 3.42 -8.92 -69.11
C ASN A 117 4.45 -9.68 -69.95
N LYS A 118 5.14 -10.68 -69.38
CA LYS A 118 6.07 -11.53 -70.13
C LYS A 118 5.36 -12.62 -70.91
N GLU A 119 4.33 -13.24 -70.35
CA GLU A 119 3.56 -14.28 -71.04
C GLU A 119 2.76 -13.70 -72.22
N GLY A 120 2.21 -12.48 -72.10
CA GLY A 120 1.53 -11.79 -73.22
C GLY A 120 2.43 -11.34 -74.37
N VAL A 121 3.75 -11.48 -74.26
CA VAL A 121 4.73 -11.17 -75.34
C VAL A 121 5.07 -12.40 -76.19
N TYR A 122 4.69 -13.62 -75.76
CA TYR A 122 4.91 -14.86 -76.52
C TYR A 122 3.69 -15.33 -77.33
N ASP A 123 2.56 -14.60 -77.27
CA ASP A 123 1.36 -14.82 -78.10
C ASP A 123 1.33 -13.86 -79.33
N VAL A 124 2.38 -13.82 -80.16
CA VAL A 124 2.36 -13.28 -81.54
C VAL A 124 3.38 -14.02 -82.42
#